data_AF-A0A813IK38-F1
#
_entry.id   AF-A0A813IK38-F1
#
_cell.length_a   1.000
_cell.length_b   1.000
_cell.length_c   1.000
_cell.angle_alpha   90.00
_cell.angle_beta   90.00
_cell.angle_gamma   90.00
#
_symmetry.space_group_name_H-M   'P 1'
#
loop_
_entity.id
_entity.type
_entity.pdbx_description
1 polymer ?
#
loop_
_entity_poly.entity_id
_entity_poly.type
_entity_poly.pdbx_seq_one_letter_code
_entity_poly.pdbx_strand_id
1 'polypeptide(L)'
;MLVNETMPDCVVEQAKRELALSGRTLAGVKCGVLGMAFKPNNDDWRESLAFKLRRLLLWEGAEVICTDVYLQRDGFVGLKQLLEEADFIFVGCPHAEYSKISFRTEQKVFDCWGFFVDAQLVVH
;
A
#
# COMPACT_ATOMS: atom_id res chain seq x y z
N MET A 1 -23.47 6.26 0.66
CA MET A 1 -22.21 7.00 0.47
C MET A 1 -21.10 5.95 0.38
N LEU A 2 -20.82 5.45 -0.84
CA LEU A 2 -19.96 4.27 -1.13
C LEU A 2 -18.50 4.65 -1.47
N VAL A 3 -18.18 5.95 -1.46
CA VAL A 3 -16.94 6.50 -2.03
C VAL A 3 -15.68 5.90 -1.39
N ASN A 4 -15.73 5.55 -0.10
CA ASN A 4 -14.56 5.02 0.61
C ASN A 4 -14.28 3.55 0.26
N GLU A 5 -15.29 2.74 -0.06
CA GLU A 5 -15.11 1.30 -0.33
C GLU A 5 -14.44 1.01 -1.67
N THR A 6 -14.55 1.95 -2.63
CA THR A 6 -13.93 1.85 -3.97
C THR A 6 -12.48 2.34 -4.01
N MET A 7 -11.96 2.88 -2.90
CA MET A 7 -10.59 3.40 -2.87
C MET A 7 -9.52 2.35 -3.18
N PRO A 8 -9.59 1.11 -2.63
CA PRO A 8 -8.65 0.06 -3.02
C PRO A 8 -8.60 -0.20 -4.52
N ASP A 9 -9.76 -0.22 -5.17
CA ASP A 9 -9.86 -0.46 -6.62
C ASP A 9 -9.19 0.67 -7.42
N CYS A 10 -9.46 1.92 -7.03
CA CYS A 10 -8.86 3.11 -7.68
C CYS A 10 -7.33 3.10 -7.61
N VAL A 11 -6.78 2.78 -6.43
CA VAL A 11 -5.34 2.78 -6.21
C VAL A 11 -4.65 1.63 -6.97
N VAL A 12 -5.26 0.45 -7.03
CA VAL A 12 -4.75 -0.68 -7.85
C VAL A 12 -4.75 -0.32 -9.34
N GLU A 13 -5.81 0.32 -9.82
CA GLU A 13 -5.88 0.78 -11.20
C GLU A 13 -4.83 1.85 -11.51
N GLN A 14 -4.52 2.74 -10.57
CA GLN A 14 -3.41 3.70 -10.72
C GLN A 14 -2.07 2.99 -10.86
N ALA A 15 -1.79 1.98 -10.02
CA ALA A 15 -0.57 1.18 -10.12
C ALA A 15 -0.46 0.41 -11.45
N LYS A 16 -1.57 -0.13 -11.93
CA LYS A 16 -1.64 -0.80 -13.25
C LYS A 16 -1.32 0.16 -14.39
N ARG A 17 -1.87 1.38 -14.35
CA ARG A 17 -1.60 2.42 -15.36
C ARG A 17 -0.12 2.80 -15.39
N GLU A 18 0.51 2.99 -14.23
CA GLU A 18 1.95 3.28 -14.14
C GLU A 18 2.79 2.19 -14.82
N LEU A 19 2.49 0.92 -14.54
CA LEU A 19 3.21 -0.21 -15.15
C LEU A 19 2.91 -0.34 -16.64
N ALA A 20 1.68 -0.06 -17.07
CA ALA A 20 1.28 -0.12 -18.48
C ALA A 20 2.05 0.88 -19.35
N LEU A 21 2.47 2.04 -18.81
CA LEU A 21 3.35 2.99 -19.53
C LEU A 21 4.69 2.35 -19.94
N SER A 22 5.14 1.33 -19.18
CA SER A 22 6.35 0.55 -19.46
C SER A 22 6.07 -0.81 -20.12
N GLY A 23 4.82 -1.09 -20.52
CA GLY A 23 4.42 -2.39 -21.06
C GLY A 23 4.43 -3.54 -20.05
N ARG A 24 4.44 -3.23 -18.74
CA ARG A 24 4.47 -4.22 -17.64
C ARG A 24 3.10 -4.35 -16.99
N THR A 25 2.92 -5.43 -16.22
CA THR A 25 1.74 -5.68 -15.38
C THR A 25 2.16 -5.82 -13.92
N LEU A 26 1.19 -5.93 -13.01
CA LEU A 26 1.44 -6.20 -11.58
C LEU A 26 1.93 -7.63 -11.32
N ALA A 27 1.87 -8.53 -12.31
CA ALA A 27 2.29 -9.92 -12.15
C ALA A 27 3.79 -10.00 -11.80
N GLY A 28 4.11 -10.61 -10.66
CA GLY A 28 5.48 -10.74 -10.14
C GLY A 28 6.08 -9.44 -9.59
N VAL A 29 5.32 -8.35 -9.49
CA VAL A 29 5.76 -7.12 -8.84
C VAL A 29 5.65 -7.29 -7.33
N LYS A 30 6.67 -6.88 -6.58
CA LYS A 30 6.64 -6.88 -5.12
C LYS A 30 5.91 -5.65 -4.59
N CYS A 31 4.72 -5.88 -4.04
CA CYS A 31 3.86 -4.86 -3.47
C CYS A 31 3.86 -4.93 -1.94
N GLY A 32 4.16 -3.81 -1.29
CA GLY A 32 4.08 -3.65 0.15
C GLY A 32 2.81 -2.89 0.54
N VAL A 33 1.99 -3.42 1.44
CA VAL A 33 0.88 -2.67 2.06
C VAL A 33 1.32 -2.19 3.44
N LEU A 34 1.41 -0.86 3.59
CA LEU A 34 1.82 -0.16 4.79
C LEU A 34 0.59 0.27 5.60
N GLY A 35 0.39 -0.34 6.76
CA GLY A 35 -0.79 -0.14 7.59
C GLY A 35 -1.95 -1.01 7.12
N MET A 36 -2.39 -1.91 7.99
CA MET A 36 -3.45 -2.88 7.77
C MET A 36 -4.66 -2.65 8.69
N ALA A 37 -4.55 -1.82 9.72
CA ALA A 37 -5.65 -1.42 10.59
C ALA A 37 -6.70 -0.58 9.86
N PHE A 38 -7.90 -0.54 10.43
CA PHE A 38 -9.04 0.24 9.96
C PHE A 38 -8.85 1.73 10.25
N LYS A 39 -8.19 2.08 11.36
CA LYS A 39 -7.96 3.45 11.79
C LYS A 39 -6.53 3.67 12.23
N PRO A 40 -5.98 4.88 12.03
CA PRO A 40 -4.67 5.23 12.53
C PRO A 40 -4.54 5.03 14.04
N ASN A 41 -3.35 4.58 14.48
CA ASN A 41 -2.95 4.46 15.88
C ASN A 41 -3.83 3.51 16.70
N ASN A 42 -4.32 2.44 16.06
CA ASN A 42 -5.18 1.43 16.64
C ASN A 42 -4.96 0.07 15.94
N ASP A 43 -5.34 -1.03 16.59
CA ASP A 43 -5.20 -2.41 16.10
C ASP A 43 -6.50 -2.98 15.47
N ASP A 44 -7.61 -2.23 15.53
CA ASP A 44 -8.89 -2.67 14.94
C ASP A 44 -8.76 -2.82 13.42
N TRP A 45 -9.07 -3.99 12.90
CA TRP A 45 -8.90 -4.35 11.49
C TRP A 45 -10.17 -4.84 10.81
N ARG A 46 -11.28 -4.96 11.54
CA ARG A 46 -12.47 -5.71 11.10
C ARG A 46 -13.08 -5.15 9.81
N GLU A 47 -13.08 -3.83 9.69
CA GLU A 47 -13.60 -3.08 8.55
C GLU A 47 -12.48 -2.47 7.69
N SER A 48 -11.24 -2.97 7.82
CA SER A 48 -10.09 -2.40 7.13
C SER A 48 -10.10 -2.70 5.63
N LEU A 49 -10.07 -1.62 4.84
CA LEU A 49 -9.96 -1.68 3.39
C LEU A 49 -8.59 -2.17 2.90
N ALA A 50 -7.57 -2.15 3.76
CA ALA A 50 -6.23 -2.64 3.43
C ALA A 50 -6.24 -4.16 3.10
N PHE A 51 -7.15 -4.93 3.71
CA PHE A 51 -7.33 -6.35 3.36
C PHE A 51 -7.97 -6.54 1.99
N LYS A 52 -8.92 -5.66 1.61
CA LYS A 52 -9.48 -5.65 0.26
C LYS A 52 -8.39 -5.30 -0.75
N LEU A 53 -7.60 -4.27 -0.48
CA LEU A 53 -6.46 -3.87 -1.30
C LEU A 53 -5.46 -5.01 -1.51
N ARG A 54 -5.04 -5.68 -0.42
CA ARG A 54 -4.18 -6.87 -0.49
C ARG A 54 -4.76 -7.93 -1.42
N ARG A 55 -6.05 -8.23 -1.32
CA ARG A 55 -6.70 -9.25 -2.15
C ARG A 55 -6.72 -8.85 -3.63
N LEU A 56 -6.98 -7.59 -3.95
CA LEU A 56 -6.95 -7.08 -5.31
C LEU A 56 -5.55 -7.19 -5.93
N LEU A 57 -4.50 -6.79 -5.20
CA LEU A 57 -3.12 -6.92 -5.65
C LEU A 57 -2.72 -8.37 -5.91
N LEU A 58 -3.10 -9.29 -5.01
CA LEU A 58 -2.87 -10.72 -5.19
C LEU A 58 -3.61 -11.28 -6.43
N TRP A 59 -4.84 -10.82 -6.70
CA TRP A 59 -5.58 -11.22 -7.89
C TRP A 59 -4.94 -10.73 -9.20
N GLU A 60 -4.26 -9.60 -9.17
CA GLU A 60 -3.48 -9.08 -10.30
C GLU A 60 -2.12 -9.78 -10.45
N GLY A 61 -1.80 -10.77 -9.59
CA GLY A 61 -0.59 -11.58 -9.64
C GLY A 61 0.63 -10.97 -8.96
N ALA A 62 0.44 -9.92 -8.14
CA ALA A 62 1.53 -9.31 -7.38
C ALA A 62 1.99 -10.19 -6.23
N GLU A 63 3.27 -10.07 -5.85
CA GLU A 63 3.82 -10.62 -4.61
C GLU A 63 3.56 -9.62 -3.48
N VAL A 64 2.61 -9.92 -2.59
CA VAL A 64 2.15 -8.93 -1.59
C VAL A 64 2.68 -9.25 -0.20
N ILE A 65 3.41 -8.30 0.38
CA ILE A 65 3.83 -8.29 1.78
C ILE A 65 3.11 -7.17 2.53
N CYS A 66 2.81 -7.39 3.82
CA CYS A 66 2.03 -6.46 4.62
C CYS A 66 2.73 -6.19 5.94
N THR A 67 2.63 -4.96 6.44
CA THR A 67 3.07 -4.59 7.79
C THR A 67 2.05 -3.69 8.44
N ASP A 68 1.95 -3.79 9.77
CA ASP A 68 1.24 -2.83 10.60
C ASP A 68 1.97 -2.73 11.95
N VAL A 69 2.08 -1.52 12.51
CA VAL A 69 2.79 -1.28 13.78
C VAL A 69 1.94 -1.63 15.01
N TYR A 70 0.62 -1.58 14.88
CA TYR A 70 -0.34 -1.86 15.95
C TYR A 70 -1.00 -3.24 15.80
N LEU A 71 -1.04 -3.78 14.58
CA LEU A 71 -1.65 -5.07 14.27
C LEU A 71 -0.60 -6.12 13.87
N GLN A 72 -0.46 -7.16 14.68
CA GLN A 72 0.37 -8.33 14.37
C GLN A 72 -0.49 -9.50 13.91
N ARG A 73 -0.12 -10.12 12.79
CA ARG A 73 -0.79 -11.32 12.24
C ARG A 73 0.20 -12.22 11.53
N ASP A 74 -0.16 -13.49 11.44
CA ASP A 74 0.61 -14.47 10.66
C ASP A 74 0.75 -14.00 9.20
N GLY A 75 1.99 -13.98 8.73
CA GLY A 75 2.35 -13.54 7.38
C GLY A 75 2.59 -12.04 7.23
N PHE A 76 2.45 -11.23 8.30
CA PHE A 76 2.95 -9.85 8.27
C PHE A 76 4.46 -9.84 8.50
N VAL A 77 5.13 -8.92 7.80
CA VAL A 77 6.57 -8.70 7.91
C VAL A 77 6.86 -7.46 8.73
N GLY A 78 8.10 -7.31 9.19
CA GLY A 78 8.52 -6.08 9.86
C GLY A 78 8.58 -4.89 8.89
N LEU A 79 8.39 -3.68 9.43
CA LEU A 79 8.42 -2.44 8.64
C LEU A 79 9.70 -2.31 7.79
N LYS A 80 10.86 -2.60 8.39
CA LYS A 80 12.16 -2.55 7.69
C LYS A 80 12.19 -3.50 6.49
N GLN A 81 11.72 -4.73 6.68
CA GLN A 81 11.69 -5.73 5.62
C GLN A 81 10.77 -5.29 4.47
N LEU A 82 9.60 -4.73 4.79
CA LEU A 82 8.69 -4.20 3.77
C LEU A 82 9.35 -3.10 2.93
N LEU A 83 10.03 -2.16 3.58
CA LEU A 83 10.71 -1.06 2.90
C LEU A 83 11.91 -1.51 2.08
N GLU A 84 12.55 -2.63 2.40
CA GLU A 84 13.69 -3.18 1.66
C GLU A 84 13.24 -4.04 0.46
N GLU A 85 12.16 -4.79 0.60
CA GLU A 85 11.74 -5.78 -0.40
C GLU A 85 10.68 -5.29 -1.38
N ALA A 86 9.83 -4.33 -1.00
CA ALA A 86 8.74 -3.86 -1.86
C ALA A 86 9.23 -2.85 -2.90
N ASP A 87 8.79 -2.98 -4.14
CA ASP A 87 9.02 -1.99 -5.21
C ASP A 87 7.88 -0.97 -5.27
N PHE A 88 6.66 -1.45 -5.05
CA PHE A 88 5.45 -0.65 -5.02
C PHE A 88 4.91 -0.64 -3.59
N ILE A 89 4.76 0.52 -2.99
CA ILE A 89 4.26 0.68 -1.61
C ILE A 89 2.88 1.32 -1.66
N PHE A 90 1.94 0.73 -0.95
CA PHE A 90 0.58 1.22 -0.83
C PHE A 90 0.28 1.58 0.62
N VAL A 91 -0.19 2.80 0.86
CA VAL A 91 -0.56 3.25 2.20
C VAL A 91 -1.99 2.82 2.50
N GLY A 92 -2.14 1.73 3.26
CA GLY A 92 -3.44 1.22 3.69
C GLY A 92 -3.98 1.99 4.90
N CYS A 93 -3.13 2.29 5.89
CA CYS A 93 -3.49 3.07 7.07
C CYS A 93 -2.34 4.02 7.49
N PRO A 94 -2.56 5.34 7.58
CA PRO A 94 -1.51 6.31 7.89
C PRO A 94 -1.27 6.42 9.41
N HIS A 95 -0.48 5.50 9.97
CA HIS A 95 -0.04 5.58 11.36
C HIS A 95 0.97 6.71 11.60
N ALA A 96 0.96 7.33 12.77
CA ALA A 96 1.83 8.46 13.08
C ALA A 96 3.32 8.10 12.97
N GLU A 97 3.69 6.87 13.30
CA GLU A 97 5.04 6.30 13.19
C GLU A 97 5.57 6.33 11.76
N TYR A 98 4.66 6.22 10.78
CA TYR A 98 5.04 6.17 9.37
C TYR A 98 5.52 7.51 8.84
N SER A 99 5.21 8.63 9.51
CA SER A 99 5.66 9.97 9.12
C SER A 99 7.19 10.11 9.04
N LYS A 100 7.93 9.23 9.72
CA LYS A 100 9.40 9.24 9.79
C LYS A 100 10.05 8.29 8.78
N ILE A 101 9.24 7.59 7.98
CA ILE A 101 9.75 6.64 6.98
C ILE A 101 10.36 7.43 5.83
N SER A 102 11.47 6.90 5.30
CA SER A 102 12.03 7.31 4.02
C SER A 102 11.93 6.16 3.03
N PHE A 103 11.53 6.47 1.81
CA PHE A 103 11.44 5.52 0.70
C PHE A 103 12.69 5.58 -0.17
N ARG A 104 13.00 4.47 -0.83
CA ARG A 104 14.06 4.39 -1.86
C ARG A 104 13.61 5.18 -3.09
N THR A 105 14.56 5.78 -3.81
CA THR A 105 14.29 6.62 -4.98
C THR A 105 13.52 5.89 -6.10
N GLU A 106 13.72 4.58 -6.22
CA GLU A 106 13.10 3.74 -7.24
C GLU A 106 11.71 3.22 -6.83
N GLN A 107 11.35 3.34 -5.55
CA GLN A 107 10.05 2.86 -5.06
C GLN A 107 8.93 3.79 -5.48
N LYS A 108 7.82 3.20 -5.92
CA LYS A 108 6.59 3.93 -6.23
C LYS A 108 5.65 3.82 -5.05
N VAL A 109 5.22 4.97 -4.52
CA VAL A 109 4.34 5.03 -3.36
C VAL A 109 2.97 5.52 -3.79
N PHE A 110 1.95 4.77 -3.41
CA PHE A 110 0.54 5.07 -3.65
C PHE A 110 -0.11 5.43 -2.33
N ASP A 111 -0.35 6.73 -2.14
CA ASP A 111 -0.91 7.29 -0.92
C ASP A 111 -2.20 8.05 -1.22
N CYS A 112 -3.34 7.42 -0.90
CA CYS A 112 -4.65 8.04 -1.03
C CYS A 112 -5.04 8.90 0.17
N TRP A 113 -4.22 8.94 1.23
CA TRP A 113 -4.44 9.72 2.43
C TRP A 113 -3.76 11.09 2.38
N GLY A 114 -2.84 11.29 1.42
CA GLY A 114 -2.00 12.50 1.36
C GLY A 114 -1.10 12.65 2.60
N PHE A 115 -0.73 11.51 3.20
CA PHE A 115 0.05 11.42 4.42
C PHE A 115 1.53 11.73 4.20
N PHE A 116 2.07 11.34 3.05
CA PHE A 116 3.43 11.67 2.63
C PHE A 116 3.40 12.88 1.69
N VAL A 117 3.99 14.00 2.14
CA VAL A 117 3.93 15.30 1.44
C VAL A 117 4.77 15.34 0.15
N ASP A 118 5.56 14.30 -0.17
CA ASP A 118 6.48 14.31 -1.32
C ASP A 118 6.69 12.96 -2.00
N ALA A 119 5.71 12.05 -1.93
CA ALA A 119 5.79 10.78 -2.65
C ALA A 119 5.05 10.85 -4.00
N GLN A 120 5.56 11.70 -4.90
CA GLN A 120 5.20 11.84 -6.32
C GLN A 120 3.70 11.70 -6.66
N LEU A 121 2.90 12.72 -6.34
CA LEU A 121 1.80 13.12 -7.21
C LEU A 121 2.39 13.79 -8.46
N VAL A 122 2.91 12.99 -9.39
CA VAL A 122 3.08 13.46 -10.77
C VAL A 122 1.75 13.23 -11.48
N VAL A 123 0.84 14.18 -11.29
CA VAL A 123 -0.26 14.41 -12.23
C VAL A 123 0.21 15.58 -13.10
N HIS A 124 0.75 15.27 -14.27
CA HIS A 124 0.83 16.26 -15.36
C HIS A 124 -0.54 16.35 -16.04
#